data_AF-A0A524CCT5-F1
#
_entry.id   AF-A0A524CCT5-F1
#
_cell.length_a   1.000
_cell.length_b   1.000
_cell.length_c   1.000
_cell.angle_alpha   90.00
_cell.angle_beta   90.00
_cell.angle_gamma   90.00
#
_symmetry.space_group_name_H-M   'P 1'
#
loop_
_entity.id
_entity.type
_entity.pdbx_description
1 polymer ?
#
loop_
_entity_poly.entity_id
_entity_poly.type
_entity_poly.pdbx_seq_one_letter_code
_entity_poly.pdbx_strand_id
1 'polypeptide(L)'
;MKNRKLSEDDIDNISQIIEDSFQLKTIIRDTSPFHELDSSNLDIIQNTLVNLNQNLITLSESLNITLDEVKPPLDLNEIFQGIIISTSKSLSKNLINNGLNKDNLIMISSPLSLEDFLKVNPKLPKSQFENFKTQIKKNWDNIHETVKNCGEKKFYFVKIEDNLANKLIKDKLAPFFEEKNINLDILDESNFD
;
A
#
# COMPACT_ATOMS: atom_id res chain seq x y z
N MET A 1 1.88 -9.35 27.71
CA MET A 1 2.87 -8.25 27.75
C MET A 1 3.61 -8.33 29.07
N LYS A 2 4.95 -8.26 29.07
CA LYS A 2 5.72 -8.16 30.33
C LYS A 2 5.46 -6.77 30.93
N ASN A 3 5.21 -6.68 32.23
CA ASN A 3 5.12 -5.39 32.93
C ASN A 3 6.49 -4.70 32.83
N ARG A 4 6.60 -3.71 31.93
CA ARG A 4 7.76 -2.84 31.81
C ARG A 4 7.52 -1.62 32.69
N LYS A 5 8.51 -1.27 33.51
CA LYS A 5 8.51 -0.03 34.28
C LYS A 5 9.03 1.09 33.37
N LEU A 6 8.32 2.21 33.30
CA LEU A 6 8.73 3.40 32.57
C LEU A 6 9.97 4.00 33.25
N SER A 7 10.91 4.53 32.46
CA SER A 7 12.00 5.36 32.97
C SER A 7 11.49 6.75 33.39
N GLU A 8 12.32 7.53 34.08
CA GLU A 8 12.01 8.95 34.35
C GLU A 8 11.89 9.72 33.04
N ASP A 9 12.81 9.50 32.09
CA ASP A 9 12.75 10.11 30.75
C ASP A 9 11.46 9.77 29.98
N ASP A 10 10.94 8.54 30.11
CA ASP A 10 9.66 8.15 29.49
C ASP A 10 8.51 8.98 30.08
N ILE A 11 8.50 9.18 31.39
CA ILE A 11 7.47 9.93 32.12
C ILE A 11 7.54 11.42 31.74
N ASP A 12 8.74 11.97 31.63
CA ASP A 12 8.97 13.36 31.25
C ASP A 12 8.51 13.60 29.80
N ASN A 13 8.86 12.70 28.87
CA ASN A 13 8.39 12.76 27.48
C ASN A 13 6.87 12.70 27.39
N ILE A 14 6.22 11.78 28.12
CA ILE A 14 4.75 11.68 28.16
C ILE A 14 4.14 12.98 28.68
N SER A 15 4.70 13.54 29.75
CA SER A 15 4.22 14.77 30.37
C SER A 15 4.32 15.95 29.40
N GLN A 16 5.44 16.06 28.67
CA GLN A 16 5.63 17.12 27.67
C GLN A 16 4.68 16.98 26.48
N ILE A 17 4.45 15.76 25.98
CA ILE A 17 3.46 15.50 24.90
C ILE A 17 2.06 15.97 25.31
N ILE A 18 1.67 15.71 26.57
CA ILE A 18 0.36 16.12 27.10
C ILE A 18 0.27 17.65 27.19
N GLU A 19 1.32 18.31 27.69
CA GLU A 19 1.36 19.77 27.78
C GLU A 19 1.30 20.44 26.40
N ASP A 20 2.12 19.97 25.45
CA ASP A 20 2.13 20.44 24.07
C ASP A 20 0.73 20.30 23.42
N SER A 21 0.06 19.17 23.68
CA SER A 21 -1.31 18.93 23.21
C SER A 21 -2.33 19.90 23.81
N PHE A 22 -2.19 20.25 25.09
CA PHE A 22 -3.04 21.25 25.74
C PHE A 22 -2.80 22.66 25.20
N GLN A 23 -1.55 23.00 24.90
CA GLN A 23 -1.21 24.28 24.28
C GLN A 23 -1.87 24.42 22.90
N LEU A 24 -1.77 23.40 22.05
CA LEU A 24 -2.44 23.38 20.74
C LEU A 24 -3.96 23.52 20.87
N LYS A 25 -4.57 22.78 21.81
CA LYS A 25 -6.01 22.88 22.08
C LYS A 25 -6.42 24.28 22.51
N THR A 26 -5.58 24.95 23.31
CA THR A 26 -5.82 26.32 23.76
C THR A 26 -5.84 27.28 22.58
N ILE A 27 -4.86 27.21 21.69
CA ILE A 27 -4.81 28.05 20.48
C ILE A 27 -6.02 27.80 19.57
N ILE A 28 -6.40 26.54 19.37
CA ILE A 28 -7.61 26.20 18.57
C ILE A 28 -8.86 26.84 19.18
N ARG A 29 -9.01 26.79 20.50
CA ARG A 29 -10.15 27.41 21.19
C ARG A 29 -10.12 28.93 21.07
N ASP A 30 -8.96 29.53 21.27
CA ASP A 30 -8.81 30.99 21.35
C ASP A 30 -8.93 31.65 19.96
N THR A 31 -8.68 30.89 18.89
CA THR A 31 -8.84 31.32 17.49
C THR A 31 -10.22 31.00 16.92
N SER A 32 -11.09 30.32 17.68
CA SER A 32 -12.47 30.04 17.30
C SER A 32 -13.29 31.33 17.10
N PRO A 33 -14.24 31.38 16.15
CA PRO A 33 -14.67 30.29 15.26
C PRO A 33 -13.93 30.23 13.92
N PHE A 34 -13.16 31.27 13.59
CA PHE A 34 -12.61 31.43 12.25
C PHE A 34 -11.23 30.76 12.08
N HIS A 35 -10.57 30.44 13.20
CA HIS A 35 -9.25 29.82 13.26
C HIS A 35 -8.17 30.59 12.49
N GLU A 36 -8.29 31.92 12.49
CA GLU A 36 -7.28 32.80 11.90
C GLU A 36 -6.07 32.87 12.84
N LEU A 37 -4.90 32.53 12.28
CA LEU A 37 -3.63 32.53 13.00
C LEU A 37 -2.81 33.75 12.58
N ASP A 38 -2.42 34.56 13.55
CA ASP A 38 -1.36 35.54 13.34
C ASP A 38 0.01 34.86 13.29
N SER A 39 1.04 35.62 12.91
CA SER A 39 2.41 35.10 12.81
C SER A 39 2.92 34.51 14.12
N SER A 40 2.53 35.09 15.26
CA SER A 40 2.96 34.62 16.58
C SER A 40 2.37 33.26 16.94
N ASN A 41 1.07 33.07 16.72
CA ASN A 41 0.37 31.81 16.96
C ASN A 41 0.83 30.73 16.00
N LEU A 42 1.14 31.10 14.75
CA LEU A 42 1.67 30.18 13.76
C LEU A 42 3.05 29.64 14.15
N ASP A 43 3.95 30.52 14.61
CA ASP A 43 5.27 30.12 15.11
C ASP A 43 5.15 29.21 16.35
N ILE A 44 4.22 29.52 17.27
CA ILE A 44 3.96 28.67 18.44
C ILE A 44 3.48 27.29 17.98
N ILE A 45 2.46 27.21 17.12
CA ILE A 45 1.92 25.93 16.63
C ILE A 45 3.02 25.10 15.95
N GLN A 46 3.82 25.71 15.07
CA GLN A 46 4.89 25.00 14.38
C GLN A 46 5.89 24.40 15.35
N ASN A 47 6.38 25.20 16.31
CA ASN A 47 7.34 24.72 17.30
C ASN A 47 6.74 23.63 18.20
N THR A 48 5.48 23.81 18.65
CA THR A 48 4.79 22.80 19.47
C THR A 48 4.59 21.49 18.70
N LEU A 49 4.24 21.54 17.42
CA LEU A 49 4.10 20.32 16.59
C LEU A 49 5.44 19.61 16.37
N VAL A 50 6.51 20.35 16.13
CA VAL A 50 7.87 19.78 15.98
C VAL A 50 8.30 19.08 17.27
N ASN A 51 8.11 19.74 18.42
CA ASN A 51 8.46 19.17 19.73
C ASN A 51 7.63 17.93 20.04
N LEU A 52 6.32 17.98 19.80
CA LEU A 52 5.42 16.87 20.01
C LEU A 52 5.84 15.66 19.17
N ASN A 53 6.18 15.87 17.90
CA ASN A 53 6.67 14.80 17.03
C ASN A 53 8.00 14.21 17.54
N GLN A 54 8.96 15.05 17.94
CA GLN A 54 10.24 14.61 18.47
C GLN A 54 10.08 13.77 19.76
N ASN A 55 9.20 14.20 20.67
CA ASN A 55 8.92 13.51 21.92
C ASN A 55 8.21 12.16 21.67
N LEU A 56 7.28 12.11 20.70
CA LEU A 56 6.63 10.86 20.29
C LEU A 56 7.62 9.86 19.69
N ILE A 57 8.52 10.31 18.81
CA ILE A 57 9.58 9.47 18.24
C ILE A 57 10.46 8.93 19.37
N THR A 58 10.96 9.80 20.24
CA THR A 58 11.83 9.41 21.37
C THR A 58 11.16 8.39 22.29
N LEU A 59 9.89 8.61 22.63
CA LEU A 59 9.11 7.69 23.46
C LEU A 59 8.89 6.35 22.74
N SER A 60 8.61 6.37 21.44
CA SER A 60 8.42 5.16 20.65
C SER A 60 9.68 4.30 20.59
N GLU A 61 10.85 4.92 20.39
CA GLU A 61 12.15 4.27 20.39
C GLU A 61 12.45 3.65 21.75
N SER A 62 12.27 4.40 22.84
CA SER A 62 12.45 3.90 24.20
C SER A 62 11.56 2.68 24.46
N LEU A 63 10.30 2.73 24.05
CA LEU A 63 9.33 1.67 24.30
C LEU A 63 9.45 0.48 23.32
N ASN A 64 10.33 0.54 22.32
CA ASN A 64 10.39 -0.39 21.19
C ASN A 64 9.03 -0.52 20.48
N ILE A 65 8.33 0.60 20.33
CA ILE A 65 7.13 0.71 19.52
C ILE A 65 7.58 1.14 18.13
N THR A 66 7.33 0.30 17.13
CA THR A 66 7.49 0.70 15.74
C THR A 66 6.36 1.68 15.43
N LEU A 67 6.70 2.96 15.23
CA LEU A 67 5.80 3.86 14.53
C LEU A 67 5.83 3.41 13.07
N ASP A 68 4.72 2.84 12.59
CA ASP A 68 4.60 2.58 11.16
C ASP A 68 4.81 3.90 10.43
N GLU A 69 5.74 3.93 9.46
CA GLU A 69 5.88 5.08 8.58
C GLU A 69 4.51 5.34 7.96
N VAL A 70 3.93 6.51 8.25
CA VAL A 70 2.76 7.01 7.54
C VAL A 70 3.25 7.27 6.11
N LYS A 71 3.15 6.25 5.26
CA LYS A 71 3.44 6.40 3.84
C LYS A 71 2.59 7.57 3.34
N PRO A 72 3.17 8.53 2.61
CA PRO A 72 2.39 9.60 2.01
C PRO A 72 1.21 8.96 1.24
N PRO A 73 0.03 9.58 1.29
CA PRO A 73 -1.13 9.05 0.58
C PRO A 73 -0.74 8.84 -0.88
N LEU A 74 -0.96 7.61 -1.36
CA LEU A 74 -0.67 7.23 -2.73
C LEU A 74 -1.47 8.13 -3.68
N ASP A 75 -0.78 8.78 -4.63
CA ASP A 75 -1.44 9.56 -5.66
C ASP A 75 -2.11 8.60 -6.67
N LEU A 76 -3.40 8.34 -6.44
CA LEU A 76 -4.20 7.47 -7.30
C LEU A 76 -4.19 7.94 -8.76
N ASN A 77 -4.01 9.25 -9.04
CA ASN A 77 -3.94 9.75 -10.40
C ASN A 77 -2.66 9.29 -11.11
N GLU A 78 -1.53 9.22 -10.39
CA GLU A 78 -0.29 8.66 -10.92
C GLU A 78 -0.45 7.16 -11.19
N ILE A 79 -1.06 6.43 -10.25
CA ILE A 79 -1.26 4.99 -10.38
C ILE A 79 -2.16 4.67 -11.57
N PHE A 80 -3.24 5.42 -11.77
CA PHE A 80 -4.22 5.18 -12.84
C PHE A 80 -3.68 5.52 -14.24
N GLN A 81 -2.58 6.27 -14.33
CA GLN A 81 -1.83 6.46 -15.57
C GLN A 81 -0.97 5.23 -15.95
N GLY A 82 -0.60 4.41 -14.96
CA GLY A 82 0.13 3.15 -15.17
C GLY A 82 -0.77 2.00 -15.59
N ILE A 83 -0.19 0.80 -15.60
CA ILE A 83 -0.89 -0.46 -15.87
C ILE A 83 -1.03 -1.25 -14.58
N ILE A 84 -2.27 -1.56 -14.23
CA ILE A 84 -2.61 -2.26 -13.01
C ILE A 84 -2.86 -3.74 -13.31
N ILE A 85 -2.19 -4.61 -12.58
CA ILE A 85 -2.40 -6.05 -12.56
C ILE A 85 -3.16 -6.39 -11.28
N SER A 86 -4.41 -6.82 -11.42
CA SER A 86 -5.29 -7.20 -10.30
C SER A 86 -5.60 -8.69 -10.33
N THR A 87 -5.67 -9.31 -9.16
CA THR A 87 -6.10 -10.71 -9.01
C THR A 87 -7.58 -10.85 -8.61
N SER A 88 -8.26 -9.74 -8.28
CA SER A 88 -9.63 -9.72 -7.78
C SER A 88 -10.59 -9.03 -8.73
N LYS A 89 -11.72 -9.69 -8.97
CA LYS A 89 -12.83 -9.13 -9.77
C LYS A 89 -13.52 -7.95 -9.07
N SER A 90 -13.65 -7.97 -7.74
CA SER A 90 -14.27 -6.87 -7.00
C SER A 90 -13.40 -5.63 -7.08
N LEU A 91 -12.10 -5.78 -6.80
CA LEU A 91 -11.13 -4.71 -6.91
C LEU A 91 -11.08 -4.15 -8.33
N SER A 92 -10.97 -5.00 -9.34
CA SER A 92 -10.97 -4.57 -10.74
C SER A 92 -12.18 -3.71 -11.10
N LYS A 93 -13.38 -4.05 -10.60
CA LYS A 93 -14.57 -3.21 -10.78
C LYS A 93 -14.48 -1.90 -10.02
N ASN A 94 -14.01 -1.94 -8.77
CA ASN A 94 -13.81 -0.76 -7.94
C ASN A 94 -12.86 0.24 -8.61
N LEU A 95 -11.69 -0.22 -9.07
CA LEU A 95 -10.70 0.61 -9.77
C LEU A 95 -11.26 1.27 -11.03
N ILE A 96 -12.01 0.53 -11.87
CA ILE A 96 -12.64 1.08 -13.06
C ILE A 96 -13.68 2.14 -12.69
N ASN A 97 -14.50 1.89 -11.67
CA ASN A 97 -15.51 2.85 -11.20
C ASN A 97 -14.88 4.14 -10.66
N ASN A 98 -13.66 4.05 -10.12
CA ASN A 98 -12.89 5.20 -9.64
C ASN A 98 -12.09 5.92 -10.74
N GLY A 99 -12.17 5.48 -12.00
CA GLY A 99 -11.58 6.20 -13.14
C GLY A 99 -10.38 5.52 -13.79
N LEU A 100 -10.01 4.30 -13.39
CA LEU A 100 -9.02 3.52 -14.11
C LEU A 100 -9.52 3.20 -15.52
N ASN A 101 -8.72 3.52 -16.54
CA ASN A 101 -9.00 3.08 -17.90
C ASN A 101 -8.92 1.54 -17.96
N LYS A 102 -9.96 0.89 -18.48
CA LYS A 102 -10.02 -0.57 -18.64
C LYS A 102 -8.84 -1.13 -19.45
N ASP A 103 -8.31 -0.38 -20.41
CA ASP A 103 -7.16 -0.80 -21.22
C ASP A 103 -5.85 -0.79 -20.42
N ASN A 104 -5.83 -0.10 -19.28
CA ASN A 104 -4.73 -0.09 -18.32
C ASN A 104 -4.88 -1.19 -17.24
N LEU A 105 -5.87 -2.10 -17.36
CA LEU A 105 -6.12 -3.15 -16.36
C LEU A 105 -5.89 -4.55 -16.93
N ILE A 106 -4.99 -5.31 -16.30
CA ILE A 106 -4.79 -6.74 -16.53
C ILE A 106 -5.38 -7.50 -15.35
N MET A 107 -6.43 -8.29 -15.59
CA MET A 107 -7.03 -9.13 -14.55
C MET A 107 -6.51 -10.57 -14.64
N ILE A 108 -5.80 -11.03 -13.59
CA ILE A 108 -5.22 -12.38 -13.50
C ILE A 108 -5.83 -13.11 -12.30
N SER A 109 -6.88 -13.89 -12.53
CA SER A 109 -7.60 -14.60 -11.46
C SER A 109 -7.13 -16.05 -11.24
N SER A 110 -5.98 -16.43 -11.79
CA SER A 110 -5.48 -17.80 -11.72
C SER A 110 -3.95 -17.88 -11.83
N PRO A 111 -3.32 -18.96 -11.33
CA PRO A 111 -1.89 -19.19 -11.50
C PRO A 111 -1.41 -19.12 -12.95
N LEU A 112 -0.14 -18.75 -13.13
CA LEU A 112 0.50 -18.56 -14.44
C LEU A 112 1.32 -19.77 -14.91
N SER A 113 1.24 -20.90 -14.20
CA SER A 113 1.85 -22.17 -14.61
C SER A 113 1.05 -23.36 -14.09
N LEU A 114 1.11 -24.49 -14.80
CA LEU A 114 0.41 -25.71 -14.42
C LEU A 114 0.93 -26.28 -13.09
N GLU A 115 2.22 -26.11 -12.81
CA GLU A 115 2.84 -26.48 -11.55
C GLU A 115 2.21 -25.71 -10.38
N ASP A 116 1.97 -24.41 -10.57
CA ASP A 116 1.38 -23.55 -9.54
C ASP A 116 -0.10 -23.89 -9.31
N PHE A 117 -0.84 -24.31 -10.34
CA PHE A 117 -2.17 -24.89 -10.17
C PHE A 117 -2.16 -26.14 -9.27
N LEU A 118 -1.15 -27.00 -9.41
CA LEU A 118 -1.00 -28.20 -8.58
C LEU A 118 -0.54 -27.88 -7.16
N LYS A 119 0.23 -26.80 -6.96
CA LYS A 119 0.57 -26.30 -5.62
C LYS A 119 -0.66 -25.78 -4.88
N VAL A 120 -1.53 -25.05 -5.58
CA VAL A 120 -2.79 -24.54 -5.02
C VAL A 120 -3.78 -25.68 -4.77
N ASN A 121 -3.88 -26.64 -5.68
CA ASN A 121 -4.74 -27.82 -5.52
C ASN A 121 -4.05 -29.10 -6.03
N PRO A 122 -3.45 -29.91 -5.13
CA PRO A 122 -2.75 -31.14 -5.52
C PRO A 122 -3.65 -32.24 -6.12
N LYS A 123 -4.97 -32.19 -5.87
CA LYS A 123 -5.95 -33.19 -6.36
C LYS A 123 -6.54 -32.83 -7.72
N LEU A 124 -5.92 -31.89 -8.45
CA LEU A 124 -6.43 -31.38 -9.72
C LEU A 124 -6.59 -32.51 -10.76
N PRO A 125 -7.78 -32.70 -11.36
CA PRO A 125 -7.98 -33.71 -12.38
C PRO A 125 -7.18 -33.41 -13.65
N LYS A 126 -6.46 -34.43 -14.18
CA LYS A 126 -5.70 -34.31 -15.43
C LYS A 126 -6.56 -33.90 -16.62
N SER A 127 -7.84 -34.25 -16.62
CA SER A 127 -8.79 -33.87 -17.67
C SER A 127 -8.96 -32.34 -17.82
N GLN A 128 -8.62 -31.56 -16.80
CA GLN A 128 -8.72 -30.10 -16.82
C GLN A 128 -7.42 -29.40 -17.27
N PHE A 129 -6.32 -30.14 -17.46
CA PHE A 129 -5.01 -29.54 -17.74
C PHE A 129 -4.98 -28.76 -19.04
N GLU A 130 -5.68 -29.22 -20.09
CA GLU A 130 -5.75 -28.49 -21.36
C GLU A 130 -6.49 -27.16 -21.24
N ASN A 131 -7.52 -27.10 -20.38
CA ASN A 131 -8.22 -25.84 -20.10
C ASN A 131 -7.30 -24.86 -19.36
N PHE A 132 -6.54 -25.34 -18.37
CA PHE A 132 -5.58 -24.51 -17.65
C PHE A 132 -4.43 -24.04 -18.53
N LYS A 133 -3.87 -24.90 -19.40
CA LYS A 133 -2.87 -24.48 -20.39
C LYS A 133 -3.40 -23.36 -21.30
N THR A 134 -4.64 -23.49 -21.76
CA THR A 134 -5.29 -22.47 -22.57
C THR A 134 -5.44 -21.15 -21.80
N GLN A 135 -5.85 -21.21 -20.53
CA GLN A 135 -5.99 -20.03 -19.67
C GLN A 135 -4.64 -19.37 -19.37
N ILE A 136 -3.62 -20.16 -19.03
CA ILE A 136 -2.24 -19.69 -18.80
C ILE A 136 -1.73 -18.97 -20.04
N LYS A 137 -1.89 -19.58 -21.22
CA LYS A 137 -1.48 -18.97 -22.49
C LYS A 137 -2.17 -17.63 -22.70
N LYS A 138 -3.50 -17.56 -22.53
CA LYS A 138 -4.26 -16.30 -22.67
C LYS A 138 -3.77 -15.21 -21.72
N ASN A 139 -3.47 -15.56 -20.47
CA ASN A 139 -2.96 -14.59 -19.49
C ASN A 139 -1.58 -14.07 -19.91
N TRP A 140 -0.66 -14.96 -20.33
CA TRP A 140 0.66 -14.55 -20.82
C TRP A 140 0.59 -13.74 -22.11
N ASP A 141 -0.23 -14.16 -23.08
CA ASP A 141 -0.43 -13.42 -24.33
C ASP A 141 -0.90 -11.98 -24.03
N ASN A 142 -1.87 -11.82 -23.11
CA ASN A 142 -2.34 -10.51 -22.66
C ASN A 142 -1.21 -9.69 -22.01
N ILE A 143 -0.47 -10.28 -21.06
CA ILE A 143 0.67 -9.60 -20.41
C ILE A 143 1.71 -9.14 -21.43
N HIS A 144 2.11 -10.03 -22.34
CA HIS A 144 3.10 -9.73 -23.37
C HIS A 144 2.63 -8.62 -24.32
N GLU A 145 1.38 -8.68 -24.76
CA GLU A 145 0.80 -7.67 -25.64
C GLU A 145 0.73 -6.32 -24.93
N THR A 146 0.28 -6.29 -23.67
CA THR A 146 0.23 -5.07 -22.88
C THR A 146 1.62 -4.48 -22.67
N VAL A 147 2.63 -5.27 -22.28
CA VAL A 147 4.02 -4.83 -22.13
C VAL A 147 4.62 -4.31 -23.44
N LYS A 148 4.25 -4.90 -24.58
CA LYS A 148 4.72 -4.43 -25.89
C LYS A 148 4.13 -3.07 -26.27
N ASN A 149 2.90 -2.79 -25.84
CA ASN A 149 2.12 -1.61 -26.26
C ASN A 149 2.06 -0.50 -25.19
N CYS A 150 2.59 -0.71 -23.98
CA CYS A 150 2.43 0.20 -22.86
C CYS A 150 3.31 1.44 -22.90
N GLY A 151 4.35 1.48 -23.75
CA GLY A 151 5.36 2.53 -23.73
C GLY A 151 6.09 2.59 -22.38
N GLU A 152 6.23 3.79 -21.82
CA GLU A 152 6.94 4.05 -20.56
C GLU A 152 6.06 3.96 -19.30
N LYS A 153 4.85 3.39 -19.42
CA LYS A 153 3.93 3.25 -18.27
C LYS A 153 4.55 2.37 -17.18
N LYS A 154 4.37 2.79 -15.93
CA LYS A 154 4.68 1.98 -14.74
C LYS A 154 3.69 0.82 -14.62
N PHE A 155 4.15 -0.29 -14.03
CA PHE A 155 3.30 -1.44 -13.74
C PHE A 155 3.11 -1.59 -12.23
N TYR A 156 1.87 -1.83 -11.84
CA TYR A 156 1.48 -2.02 -10.45
C TYR A 156 0.81 -3.38 -10.29
N PHE A 157 1.30 -4.22 -9.38
CA PHE A 157 0.63 -5.44 -8.96
C PHE A 157 -0.13 -5.17 -7.65
N VAL A 158 -1.46 -5.29 -7.67
CA VAL A 158 -2.27 -5.07 -6.47
C VAL A 158 -2.53 -6.39 -5.75
N LYS A 159 -2.12 -6.43 -4.50
CA LYS A 159 -2.28 -7.55 -3.59
C LYS A 159 -3.57 -7.38 -2.80
N ILE A 160 -4.53 -8.29 -3.02
CA ILE A 160 -5.83 -8.32 -2.33
C ILE A 160 -5.76 -9.15 -1.03
N GLU A 161 -5.05 -10.27 -1.06
CA GLU A 161 -4.92 -11.18 0.09
C GLU A 161 -3.58 -11.94 0.05
N ASP A 162 -3.03 -12.28 1.21
CA ASP A 162 -1.91 -13.23 1.38
C ASP A 162 -2.36 -14.69 1.16
N ASN A 163 -2.91 -14.96 -0.02
CA ASN A 163 -3.23 -16.32 -0.45
C ASN A 163 -2.12 -16.89 -1.34
N LEU A 164 -2.00 -18.23 -1.34
CA LEU A 164 -0.94 -18.93 -2.04
C LEU A 164 -0.96 -18.66 -3.56
N ALA A 165 -2.14 -18.51 -4.16
CA ALA A 165 -2.26 -18.25 -5.59
C ALA A 165 -1.67 -16.87 -5.97
N ASN A 166 -1.99 -15.83 -5.21
CA ASN A 166 -1.47 -14.47 -5.42
C ASN A 166 0.05 -14.43 -5.28
N LYS A 167 0.59 -15.14 -4.27
CA LYS A 167 2.03 -15.28 -4.09
C LYS A 167 2.69 -15.93 -5.30
N LEU A 168 2.14 -17.04 -5.80
CA LEU A 168 2.68 -17.74 -6.96
C LEU A 168 2.59 -16.91 -8.26
N ILE A 169 1.51 -16.12 -8.43
CA ILE A 169 1.40 -15.17 -9.56
C ILE A 169 2.51 -14.14 -9.47
N LYS A 170 2.69 -13.49 -8.31
CA LYS A 170 3.75 -12.51 -8.07
C LYS A 170 5.13 -13.10 -8.36
N ASP A 171 5.42 -14.29 -7.82
CA ASP A 171 6.70 -14.97 -7.98
C ASP A 171 6.98 -15.34 -9.46
N LYS A 172 5.93 -15.51 -10.28
CA LYS A 172 6.07 -15.70 -11.74
C LYS A 172 6.20 -14.41 -12.53
N LEU A 173 5.53 -13.33 -12.12
CA LEU A 173 5.61 -12.04 -12.79
C LEU A 173 6.96 -11.36 -12.55
N ALA A 174 7.47 -11.38 -11.32
CA ALA A 174 8.70 -10.69 -10.93
C ALA A 174 9.89 -10.97 -11.89
N PRO A 175 10.30 -12.23 -12.15
CA PRO A 175 11.42 -12.50 -13.05
C PRO A 175 11.13 -12.10 -14.50
N PHE A 176 9.87 -12.15 -14.95
CA PHE A 176 9.49 -11.71 -16.29
C PHE A 176 9.64 -10.19 -16.45
N PHE A 177 9.18 -9.41 -15.47
CA PHE A 177 9.31 -7.96 -15.49
C PHE A 177 10.77 -7.52 -15.33
N GLU A 178 11.55 -8.23 -14.51
CA GLU A 178 13.01 -8.03 -14.38
C GLU A 178 13.74 -8.26 -15.72
N GLU A 179 13.45 -9.36 -16.43
CA GLU A 179 14.03 -9.64 -17.76
C GLU A 179 13.73 -8.51 -18.77
N LYS A 180 12.58 -7.85 -18.63
CA LYS A 180 12.16 -6.74 -19.49
C LYS A 180 12.67 -5.37 -19.02
N ASN A 181 13.42 -5.30 -17.92
CA ASN A 181 13.83 -4.05 -17.27
C ASN A 181 12.64 -3.11 -16.97
N ILE A 182 11.50 -3.69 -16.56
CA ILE A 182 10.31 -2.94 -16.19
C ILE A 182 10.11 -3.08 -14.69
N ASN A 183 9.94 -1.96 -14.01
CA ASN A 183 9.64 -1.98 -12.58
C ASN A 183 8.18 -2.41 -12.34
N LEU A 184 8.00 -3.42 -11.47
CA LEU A 184 6.69 -3.89 -11.02
C LEU A 184 6.52 -3.50 -9.55
N ASP A 185 5.84 -2.39 -9.31
CA ASP A 185 5.55 -1.91 -7.97
C ASP A 185 4.42 -2.72 -7.35
N ILE A 186 4.48 -2.93 -6.05
CA ILE A 186 3.50 -3.74 -5.32
C ILE A 186 2.66 -2.82 -4.45
N LEU A 187 1.36 -2.87 -4.66
CA LEU A 187 0.37 -2.10 -3.91
C LEU A 187 -0.52 -3.05 -3.10
N ASP A 188 -1.01 -2.58 -1.97
CA ASP A 188 -2.02 -3.27 -1.18
C ASP A 188 -3.43 -2.85 -1.64
N GLU A 189 -4.42 -3.71 -1.52
CA GLU A 189 -5.81 -3.35 -1.80
C GLU A 189 -6.29 -2.23 -0.89
N SER A 190 -5.80 -2.17 0.36
CA SER A 190 -6.11 -1.09 1.30
C SER A 190 -5.67 0.30 0.81
N ASN A 191 -4.88 0.39 -0.26
CA ASN A 191 -4.53 1.65 -0.90
C ASN A 191 -5.65 2.23 -1.78
N PHE A 192 -6.74 1.48 -1.99
CA PHE A 192 -7.84 1.83 -2.90
C PHE A 192 -9.23 1.85 -2.23
N ASP A 193 -9.27 1.75 -0.89
CA ASP A 193 -10.47 1.84 -0.06
C ASP A 193 -10.85 3.29 0.30
#